data_AF-A0A3D2NJE4-F1
#
_entry.id   AF-A0A3D2NJE4-F1
#
_cell.length_a   1.000
_cell.length_b   1.000
_cell.length_c   1.000
_cell.angle_alpha   90.00
_cell.angle_beta   90.00
_cell.angle_gamma   90.00
#
_symmetry.space_group_name_H-M   'P 1'
#
loop_
_entity.id
_entity.type
_entity.pdbx_description
1 polymer ?
#
loop_
_entity_poly.entity_id
_entity_poly.type
_entity_poly.pdbx_seq_one_letter_code
_entity_poly.pdbx_strand_id
1 'polypeptide(L)'
;MSISLILIPAALAAAAALGATGVAGAAREFAGTKPEGGGGEPVAVAVQTRMKDPDLLAAALGDLGATSVDSRDGSLVAVVDGFEVEMTRTEDGVWAAHLERLDGHDVSEEEATTFIGRLDAAYAAHVQRAVAERIRSRADAAGFELVSETRDDEDTVTMVLNVKDWA
;
A
#
# COMPACT_ATOMS: atom_id res chain seq x y z
N MET A 1 9.18 3.53 -6.90
CA MET A 1 9.48 4.42 -5.74
C MET A 1 8.87 3.75 -4.53
N SER A 2 9.66 3.53 -3.48
CA SER A 2 9.59 2.38 -2.56
C SER A 2 8.50 2.41 -1.49
N ILE A 3 7.91 1.25 -1.24
CA ILE A 3 7.25 0.87 0.01
C ILE A 3 8.32 0.23 0.90
N SER A 4 8.23 0.42 2.22
CA SER A 4 9.10 -0.26 3.18
C SER A 4 8.32 -1.40 3.83
N LEU A 5 8.75 -2.63 3.58
CA LEU A 5 8.20 -3.81 4.23
C LEU A 5 9.01 -4.14 5.48
N ILE A 6 8.34 -4.44 6.61
CA ILE A 6 8.98 -4.93 7.83
C ILE A 6 8.36 -6.27 8.20
N LEU A 7 9.11 -7.35 8.00
CA LEU A 7 8.77 -8.68 8.49
C LEU A 7 9.28 -8.81 9.93
N ILE A 8 8.36 -9.04 10.88
CA ILE A 8 8.70 -9.28 12.29
C ILE A 8 8.43 -10.76 12.58
N PRO A 9 9.40 -11.52 13.12
CA PRO A 9 9.16 -12.90 13.52
C PRO A 9 8.06 -12.99 14.60
N ALA A 10 7.12 -13.93 14.45
CA ALA A 10 5.94 -14.07 15.33
C ALA A 10 6.32 -14.25 16.83
N ALA A 11 7.53 -14.73 17.12
CA ALA A 11 8.05 -14.86 18.47
C ALA A 11 8.21 -13.54 19.24
N LEU A 12 8.23 -12.38 18.56
CA LEU A 12 8.42 -11.05 19.19
C LEU A 12 7.10 -10.32 19.52
N ALA A 13 5.99 -10.67 18.85
CA ALA A 13 4.72 -9.96 18.98
C ALA A 13 4.10 -10.04 20.39
N ALA A 14 4.41 -11.09 21.16
CA ALA A 14 3.90 -11.29 22.51
C ALA A 14 4.44 -10.29 23.56
N ALA A 15 5.57 -9.62 23.31
CA ALA A 15 6.19 -8.72 24.29
C ALA A 15 5.52 -7.32 24.35
N ALA A 16 4.79 -6.91 23.31
CA ALA A 16 4.15 -5.60 23.26
C ALA A 16 2.80 -5.53 24.03
N ALA A 17 2.19 -6.68 24.31
CA ALA A 17 0.83 -6.74 24.88
C ALA A 17 0.75 -6.73 26.42
N LEU A 18 1.87 -6.88 27.16
CA LEU A 18 1.85 -7.08 28.63
C LEU A 18 2.54 -6.00 29.47
N GLY A 19 2.91 -4.86 28.89
CA GLY A 19 3.66 -3.79 29.58
C GLY A 19 2.83 -2.63 30.13
N ALA A 20 1.58 -2.83 30.59
CA ALA A 20 0.74 -1.73 31.08
C ALA A 20 0.83 -1.53 32.60
N THR A 21 1.97 -1.03 33.11
CA THR A 21 2.01 -0.33 34.41
C THR A 21 3.09 0.75 34.46
N GLY A 22 2.69 2.00 34.19
CA GLY A 22 3.12 3.16 34.96
C GLY A 22 4.37 3.93 34.51
N VAL A 23 4.16 5.24 34.34
CA VAL A 23 5.08 6.40 34.43
C VAL A 23 6.01 6.74 33.25
N ALA A 24 5.57 7.76 32.48
CA ALA A 24 6.34 8.85 31.90
C ALA A 24 7.71 8.54 31.26
N GLY A 25 7.72 8.44 29.94
CA GLY A 25 8.97 8.50 29.16
C GLY A 25 8.70 8.32 27.68
N ALA A 26 8.76 9.42 26.94
CA ALA A 26 8.68 9.44 25.49
C ALA A 26 9.63 8.41 24.85
N ALA A 27 9.08 7.64 23.90
CA ALA A 27 9.70 7.17 22.67
C ALA A 27 11.13 7.68 22.42
N ARG A 28 12.13 7.01 22.97
CA ARG A 28 13.54 7.07 22.55
C ARG A 28 14.28 5.82 23.01
N GLU A 29 14.19 4.74 22.25
CA GLU A 29 15.32 3.78 22.16
C GLU A 29 15.19 2.84 20.95
N PHE A 30 15.32 3.40 19.75
CA PHE A 30 15.83 2.65 18.58
C PHE A 30 17.28 3.07 18.27
N ALA A 31 18.07 3.31 19.33
CA ALA A 31 19.48 3.61 19.22
C ALA A 31 20.27 2.75 20.23
N GLY A 32 20.80 1.64 19.75
CA GLY A 32 21.96 0.99 20.34
C GLY A 32 21.71 0.00 21.47
N THR A 33 21.32 -1.21 21.12
CA THR A 33 21.82 -2.43 21.80
C THR A 33 21.79 -3.56 20.78
N LYS A 34 22.98 -4.08 20.45
CA LYS A 34 23.16 -5.34 19.70
C LYS A 34 22.53 -6.47 20.53
N PRO A 35 21.57 -7.24 19.99
CA PRO A 35 21.38 -8.61 20.41
C PRO A 35 22.31 -9.48 19.55
N GLU A 36 23.36 -10.01 20.16
CA GLU A 36 24.01 -11.20 19.59
C GLU A 36 23.02 -12.36 19.69
N GLY A 37 22.44 -12.77 18.55
CA GLY A 37 21.53 -13.90 18.49
C GLY A 37 20.55 -13.86 17.31
N GLY A 38 21.02 -14.18 16.11
CA GLY A 38 20.22 -14.83 15.05
C GLY A 38 18.93 -14.15 14.55
N GLY A 39 18.80 -12.82 14.58
CA GLY A 39 17.65 -12.11 14.01
C GLY A 39 17.91 -11.68 12.57
N GLY A 40 17.12 -12.18 11.62
CA GLY A 40 17.17 -11.78 10.21
C GLY A 40 16.95 -10.27 10.05
N GLU A 41 17.76 -9.64 9.20
CA GLU A 41 17.62 -8.24 8.82
C GLU A 41 16.22 -7.99 8.21
N PRO A 42 15.55 -6.86 8.49
CA PRO A 42 14.27 -6.54 7.87
C PRO A 42 14.42 -6.49 6.35
N VAL A 43 13.67 -7.34 5.66
CA VAL A 43 13.72 -7.45 4.20
C VAL A 43 12.90 -6.34 3.56
N ALA A 44 13.58 -5.42 2.87
CA ALA A 44 12.93 -4.34 2.14
C ALA A 44 12.48 -4.81 0.74
N VAL A 45 11.15 -4.95 0.55
CA VAL A 45 10.56 -5.22 -0.77
C VAL A 45 10.34 -3.91 -1.52
N ALA A 46 10.94 -3.79 -2.70
CA ALA A 46 10.83 -2.59 -3.54
C ALA A 46 9.56 -2.63 -4.40
N VAL A 47 8.83 -1.51 -4.42
CA VAL A 47 7.54 -1.36 -5.13
C VAL A 47 7.62 -0.28 -6.20
N GLN A 48 6.90 -0.45 -7.30
CA GLN A 48 7.00 0.45 -8.45
C GLN A 48 6.22 1.74 -8.19
N THR A 49 5.00 1.68 -7.65
CA THR A 49 4.16 2.86 -7.42
C THR A 49 4.15 3.36 -5.98
N ARG A 50 3.99 4.68 -5.82
CA ARG A 50 3.79 5.31 -4.51
C ARG A 50 2.29 5.35 -4.22
N MET A 51 1.84 4.44 -3.37
CA MET A 51 0.48 4.44 -2.84
C MET A 51 0.29 5.74 -2.04
N LYS A 52 -0.67 6.58 -2.43
CA LYS A 52 -0.90 7.90 -1.82
C LYS A 52 -2.34 8.07 -1.36
N ASP A 53 -3.25 7.46 -2.09
CA ASP A 53 -4.68 7.59 -1.89
C ASP A 53 -5.18 6.34 -1.14
N PRO A 54 -5.64 6.47 0.12
CA PRO A 54 -6.10 5.34 0.91
C PRO A 54 -7.36 4.69 0.35
N ASP A 55 -8.22 5.44 -0.35
CA ASP A 55 -9.46 4.90 -0.91
C ASP A 55 -9.14 4.00 -2.11
N LEU A 56 -8.17 4.40 -2.95
CA LEU A 56 -7.69 3.57 -4.05
C LEU A 56 -6.92 2.34 -3.54
N LEU A 57 -6.24 2.45 -2.40
CA LEU A 57 -5.55 1.33 -1.76
C LEU A 57 -6.54 0.31 -1.18
N ALA A 58 -7.59 0.79 -0.51
CA ALA A 58 -8.68 -0.05 -0.03
C ALA A 58 -9.39 -0.78 -1.20
N ALA A 59 -9.63 -0.07 -2.31
CA ALA A 59 -10.21 -0.67 -3.51
C ALA A 59 -9.30 -1.75 -4.10
N ALA A 60 -7.99 -1.49 -4.19
CA ALA A 60 -7.01 -2.47 -4.68
C ALA A 60 -6.96 -3.74 -3.83
N LEU A 61 -7.06 -3.62 -2.50
CA LEU A 61 -7.16 -4.78 -1.60
C LEU A 61 -8.47 -5.55 -1.83
N GLY A 62 -9.57 -4.83 -2.09
CA GLY A 62 -10.84 -5.44 -2.51
C GLY A 62 -10.70 -6.27 -3.79
N ASP A 63 -9.99 -5.75 -4.80
CA ASP A 63 -9.73 -6.45 -6.06
C ASP A 63 -8.85 -7.71 -5.86
N LEU A 64 -8.00 -7.73 -4.84
CA LEU A 64 -7.24 -8.92 -4.43
C LEU A 64 -8.05 -9.94 -3.63
N GLY A 65 -9.32 -9.67 -3.34
CA GLY A 65 -10.18 -10.58 -2.59
C GLY A 65 -10.16 -10.35 -1.07
N ALA A 66 -9.87 -9.13 -0.63
CA ALA A 66 -9.95 -8.79 0.79
C ALA A 66 -11.33 -9.14 1.36
N THR A 67 -11.34 -9.95 2.43
CA THR A 67 -12.58 -10.36 3.11
C THR A 67 -13.04 -9.28 4.10
N SER A 68 -12.10 -8.49 4.61
CA SER A 68 -12.35 -7.28 5.39
C SER A 68 -11.35 -6.21 4.99
N VAL A 69 -11.79 -4.96 4.98
CA VAL A 69 -10.94 -3.77 4.81
C VAL A 69 -11.44 -2.70 5.78
N ASP A 70 -10.63 -2.36 6.76
CA ASP A 70 -10.90 -1.33 7.75
C ASP A 70 -9.86 -0.22 7.61
N SER A 71 -10.30 1.00 7.30
CA SER A 71 -9.42 2.17 7.26
C SER A 71 -9.78 3.15 8.36
N ARG A 72 -8.81 3.48 9.23
CA ARG A 72 -8.96 4.45 10.32
C ARG A 72 -7.64 5.18 10.59
N ASP A 73 -7.71 6.49 10.79
CA ASP A 73 -6.63 7.33 11.32
C ASP A 73 -5.25 7.16 10.63
N GLY A 74 -5.23 6.95 9.31
CA GLY A 74 -3.98 6.76 8.55
C GLY A 74 -3.38 5.35 8.66
N SER A 75 -4.14 4.40 9.21
CA SER A 75 -3.92 2.97 9.14
C SER A 75 -5.00 2.30 8.27
N LEU A 76 -4.63 1.20 7.64
CA LEU A 76 -5.50 0.35 6.87
C LEU A 76 -5.18 -1.10 7.22
N VAL A 77 -6.19 -1.85 7.69
CA VAL A 77 -6.07 -3.27 8.01
C VAL A 77 -6.96 -4.05 7.06
N ALA A 78 -6.42 -5.11 6.45
CA ALA A 78 -7.18 -5.99 5.57
C ALA A 78 -6.77 -7.45 5.74
N VAL A 79 -7.72 -8.35 5.47
CA VAL A 79 -7.47 -9.79 5.42
C VAL A 79 -7.61 -10.28 3.99
N VAL A 80 -6.51 -10.80 3.41
CA VAL A 80 -6.45 -11.24 2.00
C VAL A 80 -5.69 -12.55 1.91
N ASP A 81 -6.24 -13.57 1.24
CA ASP A 81 -5.57 -14.86 1.00
C ASP A 81 -4.99 -15.54 2.27
N GLY A 82 -5.58 -15.29 3.45
CA GLY A 82 -5.10 -15.81 4.74
C GLY A 82 -3.98 -15.00 5.40
N PHE A 83 -3.59 -13.87 4.80
CA PHE A 83 -2.72 -12.86 5.39
C PHE A 83 -3.56 -11.77 6.06
N GLU A 84 -3.15 -11.37 7.26
CA GLU A 84 -3.52 -10.09 7.84
C GLU A 84 -2.47 -9.06 7.42
N VAL A 85 -2.94 -7.96 6.84
CA VAL A 85 -2.08 -6.89 6.33
C VAL A 85 -2.45 -5.61 7.05
N GLU A 86 -1.51 -5.11 7.86
CA GLU A 86 -1.61 -3.78 8.44
C GLU A 86 -0.71 -2.83 7.65
N MET A 87 -1.31 -1.78 7.10
CA MET A 87 -0.61 -0.72 6.39
C MET A 87 -0.72 0.57 7.18
N THR A 88 0.41 1.18 7.50
CA THR A 88 0.46 2.46 8.20
C THR A 88 1.25 3.47 7.41
N ARG A 89 0.85 4.74 7.50
CA ARG A 89 1.58 5.82 6.85
C ARG A 89 2.73 6.30 7.73
N THR A 90 3.95 6.24 7.23
CA THR A 90 5.14 6.78 7.89
C THR A 90 5.14 8.31 7.87
N GLU A 91 6.01 8.94 8.68
CA GLU A 91 6.17 10.39 8.75
C GLU A 91 6.57 11.02 7.40
N ASP A 92 7.27 10.28 6.54
CA ASP A 92 7.64 10.70 5.18
C ASP A 92 6.48 10.58 4.16
N GLY A 93 5.30 10.17 4.64
CA GLY A 93 4.11 9.98 3.84
C GLY A 93 4.22 8.79 2.87
N VAL A 94 4.98 7.76 3.26
CA VAL A 94 5.09 6.47 2.57
C VAL A 94 4.28 5.44 3.34
N TRP A 95 3.63 4.49 2.66
CA TRP A 95 2.99 3.38 3.35
C TRP A 95 4.03 2.33 3.71
N ALA A 96 4.05 1.93 4.98
CA ALA A 96 4.70 0.73 5.45
C ALA A 96 3.65 -0.38 5.56
N ALA A 97 4.00 -1.58 5.13
CA ALA A 97 3.14 -2.76 5.26
C ALA A 97 3.76 -3.73 6.25
N HIS A 98 2.91 -4.31 7.08
CA HIS A 98 3.21 -5.43 7.94
C HIS A 98 2.29 -6.58 7.54
N LEU A 99 2.87 -7.75 7.25
CA LEU A 99 2.13 -8.94 6.88
C LEU A 99 2.33 -9.99 7.96
N GLU A 100 1.21 -10.51 8.46
CA GLU A 100 1.18 -11.67 9.33
C GLU A 100 0.30 -12.75 8.72
N ARG A 101 0.62 -13.99 9.01
CA ARG A 101 -0.16 -15.14 8.55
C ARG A 101 -1.16 -15.51 9.63
N LEU A 102 -2.43 -15.66 9.26
CA LEU A 102 -3.48 -15.99 10.23
C LEU A 102 -3.34 -17.40 10.83
N ASP A 103 -2.58 -18.28 10.18
CA ASP A 103 -2.27 -19.63 10.68
C ASP A 103 -1.11 -19.66 11.69
N GLY A 104 -0.48 -18.50 11.97
CA GLY A 104 0.61 -18.35 12.93
C GLY A 104 1.99 -18.77 12.43
N HIS A 105 2.16 -19.16 11.16
CA HIS A 105 3.48 -19.38 10.59
C HIS A 105 4.12 -18.06 10.11
N ASP A 106 5.44 -18.07 10.03
CA ASP A 106 6.17 -16.92 9.49
C ASP A 106 5.83 -16.71 8.01
N VAL A 107 5.75 -15.44 7.60
CA VAL A 107 5.60 -15.05 6.19
C VAL A 107 6.98 -15.07 5.55
N SER A 108 7.15 -15.82 4.47
CA SER A 108 8.42 -15.81 3.73
C SER A 108 8.55 -14.53 2.88
N GLU A 109 9.79 -14.17 2.54
CA GLU A 109 10.10 -13.04 1.66
C GLU A 109 9.43 -13.18 0.29
N GLU A 110 9.41 -14.38 -0.29
CA GLU A 110 8.81 -14.65 -1.60
C GLU A 110 7.31 -14.38 -1.60
N GLU A 111 6.62 -14.80 -0.53
CA GLU A 111 5.19 -14.62 -0.37
C GLU A 111 4.83 -13.15 -0.15
N ALA A 112 5.58 -12.46 0.72
CA ALA A 112 5.39 -11.04 0.92
C ALA A 112 5.65 -10.23 -0.36
N THR A 113 6.71 -10.57 -1.10
CA THR A 113 7.04 -9.91 -2.38
C THR A 113 5.95 -10.13 -3.41
N THR A 114 5.44 -11.36 -3.51
CA THR A 114 4.36 -11.72 -4.44
C THR A 114 3.07 -10.98 -4.10
N PHE A 115 2.70 -10.94 -2.81
CA PHE A 115 1.51 -10.21 -2.36
C PHE A 115 1.62 -8.71 -2.67
N ILE A 116 2.73 -8.09 -2.26
CA ILE A 116 2.96 -6.65 -2.46
C ILE A 116 3.02 -6.31 -3.96
N GLY A 117 3.61 -7.16 -4.80
CA GLY A 117 3.61 -6.97 -6.25
C GLY A 117 2.21 -7.01 -6.87
N ARG A 118 1.35 -7.93 -6.42
CA ARG A 118 -0.06 -7.97 -6.84
C ARG A 118 -0.82 -6.73 -6.39
N LEU A 119 -0.57 -6.26 -5.17
CA LEU A 119 -1.20 -5.06 -4.62
C LEU A 119 -0.79 -3.80 -5.39
N ASP A 120 0.49 -3.68 -5.74
CA ASP A 120 1.01 -2.57 -6.55
C ASP A 120 0.34 -2.51 -7.92
N ALA A 121 0.21 -3.66 -8.59
CA ALA A 121 -0.45 -3.75 -9.90
C ALA A 121 -1.93 -3.35 -9.82
N ALA A 122 -2.67 -3.87 -8.84
CA ALA A 122 -4.07 -3.52 -8.63
C ALA A 122 -4.25 -2.02 -8.32
N TYR A 123 -3.40 -1.48 -7.45
CA TYR A 123 -3.42 -0.05 -7.13
C TYR A 123 -3.12 0.82 -8.35
N ALA A 124 -2.13 0.45 -9.17
CA ALA A 124 -1.79 1.18 -10.39
C ALA A 124 -2.98 1.26 -11.36
N ALA A 125 -3.72 0.15 -11.53
CA ALA A 125 -4.92 0.11 -12.37
C ALA A 125 -6.02 1.06 -11.86
N HIS A 126 -6.22 1.12 -10.54
CA HIS A 126 -7.15 2.09 -9.93
C HIS A 126 -6.71 3.54 -10.14
N VAL A 127 -5.42 3.84 -9.99
CA VAL A 127 -4.87 5.18 -10.24
C VAL A 127 -5.10 5.59 -11.68
N GLN A 128 -4.78 4.72 -12.65
CA GLN A 128 -4.98 5.00 -14.07
C GLN A 128 -6.46 5.27 -14.37
N ARG A 129 -7.37 4.45 -13.84
CA ARG A 129 -8.82 4.64 -14.00
C ARG A 129 -9.29 5.97 -13.42
N ALA A 130 -8.85 6.30 -12.21
CA ALA A 130 -9.20 7.55 -11.54
C ALA A 130 -8.66 8.78 -12.29
N VAL A 131 -7.45 8.68 -12.85
CA VAL A 131 -6.84 9.75 -13.66
C VAL A 131 -7.60 9.92 -14.98
N ALA A 132 -7.91 8.84 -15.70
CA ALA A 132 -8.67 8.90 -16.94
C ALA A 132 -10.05 9.52 -16.72
N GLU A 133 -10.76 9.12 -15.66
CA GLU A 133 -12.04 9.71 -15.26
C GLU A 133 -11.92 11.21 -14.93
N ARG A 134 -10.85 11.59 -14.22
CA ARG A 134 -10.57 12.99 -13.89
C ARG A 134 -10.28 13.81 -15.15
N ILE A 135 -9.58 13.26 -16.14
CA ILE A 135 -9.33 13.92 -17.41
C ILE A 135 -10.65 14.10 -18.16
N ARG A 136 -11.47 13.05 -18.28
CA ARG A 136 -12.80 13.12 -18.93
C ARG A 136 -13.70 14.19 -18.30
N SER A 137 -13.87 14.15 -16.99
CA SER A 137 -14.74 15.09 -16.26
C SER A 137 -14.28 16.55 -16.33
N ARG A 138 -12.98 16.81 -16.53
CA ARG A 138 -12.42 18.16 -16.57
C ARG A 138 -12.13 18.69 -17.97
N ALA A 139 -12.03 17.82 -18.98
CA ALA A 139 -11.65 18.20 -20.34
C ALA A 139 -12.51 19.35 -20.88
N ASP A 140 -13.83 19.19 -20.84
CA ASP A 140 -14.77 20.19 -21.36
C ASP A 140 -14.63 21.54 -20.67
N ALA A 141 -14.56 21.55 -19.33
CA ALA A 141 -14.43 22.76 -18.53
C ALA A 141 -13.06 23.45 -18.71
N ALA A 142 -12.04 22.68 -19.09
CA ALA A 142 -10.69 23.17 -19.38
C ALA A 142 -10.49 23.59 -20.85
N GLY A 143 -11.56 23.62 -21.65
CA GLY A 143 -11.48 24.01 -23.06
C GLY A 143 -10.92 22.93 -23.98
N PHE A 144 -10.90 21.68 -23.53
CA PHE A 144 -10.50 20.53 -24.31
C PHE A 144 -11.70 19.67 -24.70
N GLU A 145 -11.58 18.95 -25.80
CA GLU A 145 -12.50 17.91 -26.25
C GLU A 145 -11.75 16.59 -26.32
N LEU A 146 -12.25 15.54 -25.67
CA LEU A 146 -11.67 14.21 -25.78
C LEU A 146 -12.08 13.59 -27.12
N VAL A 147 -11.10 13.35 -28.00
CA VAL A 147 -11.33 12.87 -29.38
C VAL A 147 -11.19 11.36 -29.46
N SER A 148 -10.25 10.79 -28.71
CA SER A 148 -10.09 9.34 -28.62
C SER A 148 -9.59 8.91 -27.25
N GLU A 149 -10.05 7.73 -26.84
CA GLU A 149 -9.54 6.97 -25.70
C GLU A 149 -9.32 5.54 -26.20
N THR A 150 -8.09 5.04 -26.07
CA THR A 150 -7.75 3.65 -26.41
C THR A 150 -7.07 3.00 -25.22
N ARG A 151 -7.43 1.74 -24.98
CA ARG A 151 -6.78 0.88 -23.99
C ARG A 151 -6.12 -0.29 -24.72
N ASP A 152 -4.87 -0.60 -24.36
CA ASP A 152 -4.18 -1.78 -24.88
C ASP A 152 -4.27 -2.98 -23.94
N ASP A 153 -3.67 -4.09 -24.35
CA ASP A 153 -3.69 -5.37 -23.62
C ASP A 153 -2.88 -5.32 -22.31
N GLU A 154 -2.07 -4.28 -22.09
CA GLU A 154 -1.31 -4.03 -20.87
C GLU A 154 -2.03 -3.03 -19.95
N ASP A 155 -3.32 -2.79 -20.18
CA ASP A 155 -4.16 -1.80 -19.48
C ASP A 155 -3.66 -0.35 -19.58
N THR A 156 -2.77 -0.05 -20.53
CA THR A 156 -2.31 1.32 -20.77
C THR A 156 -3.41 2.12 -21.47
N VAL A 157 -3.77 3.26 -20.88
CA VAL A 157 -4.79 4.17 -21.41
C VAL A 157 -4.12 5.34 -22.15
N THR A 158 -4.39 5.46 -23.45
CA THR A 158 -4.00 6.61 -24.27
C THR A 158 -5.22 7.47 -24.54
N MET A 159 -5.12 8.76 -24.21
CA MET A 159 -6.19 9.75 -24.42
C MET A 159 -5.69 10.88 -25.33
N VAL A 160 -6.42 11.18 -26.40
CA VAL A 160 -6.12 12.30 -27.30
C VAL A 160 -7.15 13.40 -27.09
N LEU A 161 -6.67 14.59 -26.74
CA LEU A 161 -7.51 15.77 -26.52
C LEU A 161 -7.21 16.84 -27.58
N ASN A 162 -8.27 17.42 -28.13
CA ASN A 162 -8.20 18.62 -28.95
C ASN A 162 -8.50 19.87 -28.11
N VAL A 163 -7.91 20.99 -28.49
CA VAL A 163 -8.32 22.30 -27.98
C VAL A 163 -9.60 22.70 -28.70
N LYS A 164 -10.61 23.15 -27.96
CA LYS A 164 -11.81 23.72 -28.57
C LYS A 164 -11.46 25.07 -29.18
N ASP A 165 -11.60 25.19 -30.50
CA ASP A 165 -11.55 26.49 -31.17
C ASP A 165 -12.84 27.25 -30.81
N TRP A 166 -12.72 28.25 -29.94
CA TRP A 166 -13.80 29.20 -29.71
C TRP A 166 -13.79 30.19 -30.88
N ALA A 167 -14.72 30.02 -31.82
CA ALA A 167 -15.04 30.98 -32.88
C ALA A 167 -16.22 31.87 -32.46
#